data_AF-A0A0M0JWI3-F1
#
_entry.id   AF-A0A0M0JWI3-F1
#
_cell.length_a   1.000
_cell.length_b   1.000
_cell.length_c   1.000
_cell.angle_alpha   90.00
_cell.angle_beta   90.00
_cell.angle_gamma   90.00
#
_symmetry.space_group_name_H-M   'P 1'
#
loop_
_entity.id
_entity.type
_entity.pdbx_description
1 polymer ?
#
loop_
_entity_poly.entity_id
_entity_poly.type
_entity_poly.pdbx_seq_one_letter_code
_entity_poly.pdbx_strand_id
1 'polypeptide(L)'
;MRNVPALASLDVLLNAAHAARAADLLMSEVPLSDGAVDALLIPHASPAALRGMPWDEAASSPDAVVYDSPHPYPPDAVLTEPVSLPGASRVYVAFHEQTRTERTASVTLRWRSAHDGFQHTSERFAGAAAQWPGAGKMPVLEIPADNFELQFESGRGPARWGYRMVVWSRGPPAWCRFSELMLHDSKDADLLCRTLLTRSPRLAAFAANEMTEIALSAAANNPKRAPAAAAVLGRVAACCGDAARPEMSDAVCDMLLRPSEGGTPWEKLLVSNASPKLTMRLMRTPRLAIAAQSLELLLKALVPKHREAAQALLRLLPSLPPGLTPKLLERDDETGLVR
;
A
#
# COMPACT_ATOMS: atom_id res chain seq x y z
N MET A 1 -15.97 -0.73 39.27
CA MET A 1 -15.98 -0.51 37.81
C MET A 1 -14.94 -1.41 37.19
N ARG A 2 -15.33 -2.39 36.36
CA ARG A 2 -14.36 -3.21 35.63
C ARG A 2 -13.82 -2.35 34.50
N ASN A 3 -12.61 -1.81 34.66
CA ASN A 3 -11.88 -1.25 33.52
C ASN A 3 -11.72 -2.39 32.51
N VAL A 4 -12.13 -2.16 31.26
CA VAL A 4 -11.72 -3.04 30.16
C VAL A 4 -10.20 -3.09 30.26
N PRO A 5 -9.59 -4.27 30.45
CA PRO A 5 -8.14 -4.37 30.56
C PRO A 5 -7.57 -3.65 29.34
N ALA A 6 -6.73 -2.64 29.61
CA ALA A 6 -6.14 -1.74 28.61
C ALA A 6 -5.90 -2.53 27.34
N LEU A 7 -6.68 -2.22 26.28
CA LEU A 7 -6.69 -2.90 24.98
C LEU A 7 -5.35 -3.59 24.76
N ALA A 8 -5.26 -4.85 25.18
CA ALA A 8 -3.99 -5.56 25.25
C ALA A 8 -3.42 -5.53 23.84
N SER A 9 -2.11 -5.29 23.72
CA SER A 9 -1.38 -4.88 22.50
C SER A 9 -2.10 -5.18 21.17
N LEU A 10 -2.11 -4.25 20.20
CA LEU A 10 -2.87 -4.42 18.95
C LEU A 10 -2.66 -5.79 18.25
N ASP A 11 -1.51 -6.43 18.40
CA ASP A 11 -1.26 -7.79 17.91
C ASP A 11 -2.24 -8.83 18.49
N VAL A 12 -2.65 -8.64 19.75
CA VAL A 12 -3.75 -9.34 20.40
C VAL A 12 -5.07 -9.00 19.71
N LEU A 13 -5.40 -7.72 19.50
CA LEU A 13 -6.68 -7.31 18.87
C LEU A 13 -6.82 -7.70 17.40
N LEU A 14 -5.74 -7.77 16.65
CA LEU A 14 -5.73 -8.21 15.25
C LEU A 14 -5.87 -9.74 15.13
N ASN A 15 -5.76 -10.49 16.23
CA ASN A 15 -6.18 -11.88 16.27
C ASN A 15 -7.71 -11.96 16.22
N ALA A 16 -8.26 -12.67 15.23
CA ALA A 16 -9.69 -12.83 15.01
C ALA A 16 -10.48 -13.20 16.30
N ALA A 17 -9.96 -14.13 17.11
CA ALA A 17 -10.61 -14.56 18.35
C ALA A 17 -10.68 -13.46 19.42
N HIS A 18 -9.71 -12.56 19.43
CA HIS A 18 -9.69 -11.42 20.35
C HIS A 18 -10.47 -10.22 19.80
N ALA A 19 -10.47 -10.01 18.48
CA ALA A 19 -11.29 -8.99 17.82
C ALA A 19 -12.78 -9.21 18.13
N ALA A 20 -13.27 -10.45 17.99
CA ALA A 20 -14.65 -10.82 18.32
C ALA A 20 -14.97 -10.57 19.80
N ARG A 21 -14.11 -11.04 20.71
CA ARG A 21 -14.27 -10.80 22.16
C ARG A 21 -14.24 -9.31 22.52
N ALA A 22 -13.38 -8.53 21.88
CA ALA A 22 -13.30 -7.09 22.08
C ALA A 22 -14.59 -6.40 21.60
N ALA A 23 -15.15 -6.82 20.46
CA ALA A 23 -16.42 -6.33 19.97
C ALA A 23 -17.55 -6.64 20.97
N ASP A 24 -17.65 -7.88 21.45
CA ASP A 24 -18.66 -8.29 22.45
C ASP A 24 -18.55 -7.48 23.74
N LEU A 25 -17.32 -7.25 24.24
CA LEU A 25 -17.08 -6.43 25.42
C LEU A 25 -17.50 -4.97 25.20
N LEU A 26 -17.23 -4.39 24.02
CA LEU A 26 -17.65 -3.03 23.70
C LEU A 26 -19.16 -2.89 23.52
N MET A 27 -19.85 -3.98 23.15
CA MET A 27 -21.31 -4.01 23.12
C MET A 27 -21.93 -4.01 24.53
N SER A 28 -21.18 -4.43 25.57
CA SER A 28 -21.66 -4.56 26.96
C SER A 28 -21.81 -3.24 27.76
N GLU A 29 -22.26 -2.15 27.13
CA GLU A 29 -22.48 -0.80 27.72
C GLU A 29 -21.27 -0.11 28.36
N VAL A 30 -20.07 -0.69 28.33
CA VAL A 30 -18.88 0.00 28.83
C VAL A 30 -18.47 1.10 27.84
N PRO A 31 -18.38 2.38 28.26
CA PRO A 31 -17.94 3.46 27.38
C PRO A 31 -16.47 3.25 26.99
N LEU A 32 -16.15 3.58 25.73
CA LEU A 32 -14.77 3.61 25.25
C LEU A 32 -14.07 4.83 25.88
N SER A 33 -12.98 4.61 26.62
CA SER A 33 -12.24 5.70 27.24
C SER A 33 -11.42 6.48 26.21
N ASP A 34 -11.18 7.77 26.46
CA ASP A 34 -10.32 8.59 25.59
C ASP A 34 -8.91 8.01 25.48
N GLY A 35 -8.35 7.46 26.57
CA GLY A 35 -7.05 6.79 26.51
C GLY A 35 -7.01 5.56 25.60
N ALA A 36 -8.13 4.85 25.44
CA ALA A 36 -8.23 3.74 24.49
C ALA A 36 -8.31 4.25 23.03
N VAL A 37 -9.02 5.35 22.79
CA VAL A 37 -9.05 6.02 21.48
C VAL A 37 -7.66 6.55 21.12
N ASP A 38 -6.99 7.22 22.04
CA ASP A 38 -5.65 7.75 21.84
C ASP A 38 -4.66 6.62 21.52
N ALA A 39 -4.73 5.49 22.24
CA ALA A 39 -3.91 4.31 21.97
C ALA A 39 -4.10 3.74 20.55
N LEU A 40 -5.32 3.79 20.01
CA LEU A 40 -5.64 3.34 18.65
C LEU A 40 -5.16 4.34 17.59
N LEU A 41 -5.13 5.63 17.91
CA LEU A 41 -4.70 6.71 17.02
C LEU A 41 -3.22 7.07 17.16
N ILE A 42 -2.44 6.34 17.98
CA ILE A 42 -1.00 6.54 18.08
C ILE A 42 -0.37 6.39 16.67
N PRO A 43 0.35 7.40 16.15
CA PRO A 43 0.94 7.40 14.81
C PRO A 43 2.13 6.44 14.67
N HIS A 44 1.90 5.14 14.78
CA HIS A 44 2.91 4.12 14.59
C HIS A 44 2.31 2.87 13.94
N ALA A 45 2.78 2.57 12.73
CA ALA A 45 2.55 1.28 12.11
C ALA A 45 3.21 0.16 12.94
N SER A 46 2.55 -1.00 12.98
CA SER A 46 3.07 -2.21 13.60
C SER A 46 4.27 -2.74 12.83
N PRO A 47 5.17 -3.49 13.49
CA PRO A 47 6.24 -4.20 12.79
C PRO A 47 5.70 -5.12 11.68
N ALA A 48 4.51 -5.70 11.86
CA ALA A 48 3.87 -6.51 10.83
C ALA A 48 3.44 -5.68 9.62
N ALA A 49 2.83 -4.51 9.83
CA ALA A 49 2.45 -3.59 8.76
C ALA A 49 3.67 -3.07 8.01
N LEU A 50 4.72 -2.67 8.72
CA LEU A 50 5.99 -2.23 8.12
C LEU A 50 6.62 -3.34 7.28
N ARG A 51 6.60 -4.60 7.76
CA ARG A 51 7.12 -5.75 6.99
C ARG A 51 6.33 -6.06 5.72
N GLY A 52 5.03 -5.77 5.72
CA GLY A 52 4.13 -6.01 4.59
C GLY A 52 3.96 -4.82 3.65
N MET A 53 4.75 -3.76 3.82
CA MET A 53 4.61 -2.52 3.08
C MET A 53 5.16 -2.68 1.65
N PRO A 54 4.37 -2.36 0.61
CA PRO A 54 4.86 -2.29 -0.77
C PRO A 54 5.97 -1.25 -0.93
N TRP A 55 6.85 -1.45 -1.91
CA TRP A 55 8.00 -0.58 -2.15
C TRP A 55 7.62 0.90 -2.31
N ASP A 56 6.60 1.21 -3.12
CA ASP A 56 6.17 2.60 -3.36
C ASP A 56 5.61 3.29 -2.12
N GLU A 57 4.92 2.53 -1.27
CA GLU A 57 4.36 3.02 -0.01
C GLU A 57 5.47 3.25 1.04
N ALA A 58 6.45 2.35 1.09
CA ALA A 58 7.65 2.50 1.89
C ALA A 58 8.46 3.73 1.45
N ALA A 59 8.62 3.94 0.13
CA ALA A 59 9.35 5.09 -0.42
C ALA A 59 8.64 6.42 -0.18
N SER A 60 7.34 6.40 0.08
CA SER A 60 6.53 7.58 0.43
C SER A 60 6.41 7.79 1.94
N SER A 61 7.04 6.93 2.76
CA SER A 61 6.95 7.02 4.21
C SER A 61 7.82 8.17 4.75
N PRO A 62 7.46 8.75 5.90
CA PRO A 62 8.27 9.81 6.52
C PRO A 62 9.68 9.30 6.77
N ASP A 63 10.65 10.16 6.49
CA ASP A 63 12.08 9.89 6.68
C ASP A 63 12.62 8.73 5.81
N ALA A 64 11.82 8.15 4.90
CA ALA A 64 12.30 7.10 4.00
C ALA A 64 13.38 7.62 3.05
N VAL A 65 14.39 6.81 2.80
CA VAL A 65 15.50 7.15 1.90
C VAL A 65 15.61 6.09 0.82
N VAL A 66 15.68 6.55 -0.42
CA VAL A 66 15.90 5.70 -1.60
C VAL A 66 17.37 5.79 -1.99
N TYR A 67 18.01 4.63 -2.15
CA TYR A 67 19.39 4.49 -2.58
C TYR A 67 19.43 3.78 -3.93
N ASP A 68 20.16 4.36 -4.87
CA ASP A 68 20.39 3.81 -6.21
C ASP A 68 21.90 3.57 -6.40
N SER A 69 22.27 2.47 -7.05
CA SER A 69 23.64 2.32 -7.56
C SER A 69 23.94 3.36 -8.65
N PRO A 70 25.21 3.74 -8.88
CA PRO A 70 25.55 4.54 -10.05
C PRO A 70 25.10 3.87 -11.36
N HIS A 71 24.66 4.66 -12.34
CA HIS A 71 24.17 4.15 -13.62
C HIS A 71 24.87 4.82 -14.81
N PRO A 72 25.59 4.05 -15.65
CA PRO A 72 26.05 2.67 -15.39
C PRO A 72 27.02 2.64 -14.20
N TYR A 73 27.05 1.53 -13.42
CA TYR A 73 28.04 1.38 -12.37
C TYR A 73 29.40 0.98 -12.95
N PRO A 74 30.51 1.51 -12.39
CA PRO A 74 31.84 1.19 -12.89
C PRO A 74 32.19 -0.29 -12.67
N PRO A 75 32.99 -0.92 -13.54
CA PRO A 75 33.48 -2.28 -13.34
C PRO A 75 34.53 -2.33 -12.22
N ASP A 76 34.62 -3.46 -11.51
CA ASP A 76 35.53 -3.69 -10.36
C ASP A 76 35.45 -2.60 -9.27
N ALA A 77 34.28 -2.01 -9.10
CA ALA A 77 34.06 -0.96 -8.12
C ALA A 77 33.67 -1.56 -6.77
N VAL A 78 34.18 -0.96 -5.70
CA VAL A 78 33.71 -1.20 -4.33
C VAL A 78 33.19 0.12 -3.81
N LEU A 79 31.88 0.19 -3.62
CA LEU A 79 31.19 1.35 -3.07
C LEU A 79 30.70 1.00 -1.67
N THR A 80 30.97 1.88 -0.73
CA THR A 80 30.54 1.75 0.66
C THR A 80 29.84 3.03 1.06
N GLU A 81 28.60 2.91 1.51
CA GLU A 81 27.75 4.04 1.88
C GLU A 81 27.16 3.82 3.28
N PRO A 82 27.33 4.78 4.22
CA PRO A 82 26.66 4.72 5.50
C PRO A 82 25.19 5.10 5.34
N VAL A 83 24.29 4.26 5.85
CA VAL A 83 22.86 4.49 5.91
C VAL A 83 22.46 4.74 7.36
N SER A 84 21.72 5.82 7.62
CA SER A 84 21.24 6.14 8.97
C SER A 84 19.83 6.73 8.95
N LEU A 85 19.00 6.25 9.87
CA LEU A 85 17.66 6.72 10.21
C LEU A 85 17.60 7.00 11.73
N PRO A 86 18.17 8.13 12.19
CA PRO A 86 18.39 8.38 13.62
C PRO A 86 17.15 8.20 14.48
N GLY A 87 17.29 7.47 15.59
CA GLY A 87 16.21 7.22 16.55
C GLY A 87 15.26 6.09 16.17
N ALA A 88 15.50 5.39 15.05
CA ALA A 88 14.79 4.17 14.71
C ALA A 88 15.25 3.01 15.61
N SER A 89 14.33 2.30 16.25
CA SER A 89 14.69 1.05 16.95
C SER A 89 15.04 -0.07 15.97
N ARG A 90 14.49 -0.01 14.76
CA ARG A 90 14.69 -0.93 13.64
C ARG A 90 14.49 -0.20 12.33
N VAL A 91 15.19 -0.63 11.28
CA VAL A 91 14.97 -0.18 9.91
C VAL A 91 14.59 -1.36 9.02
N TYR A 92 13.81 -1.07 8.01
CA TYR A 92 13.32 -2.04 7.03
C TYR A 92 13.93 -1.69 5.67
N VAL A 93 14.32 -2.71 4.92
CA VAL A 93 14.95 -2.58 3.60
C VAL A 93 14.20 -3.42 2.57
N ALA A 94 13.86 -2.80 1.45
CA ALA A 94 13.25 -3.46 0.31
C ALA A 94 13.88 -2.96 -0.99
N PHE A 95 14.17 -3.90 -1.89
CA PHE A 95 14.68 -3.63 -3.22
C PHE A 95 13.51 -3.48 -4.19
N HIS A 96 13.69 -2.59 -5.17
CA HIS A 96 12.73 -2.41 -6.26
C HIS A 96 12.70 -3.66 -7.15
N GLU A 97 11.54 -3.99 -7.72
CA GLU A 97 11.35 -5.22 -8.53
C GLU A 97 12.26 -5.29 -9.77
N GLN A 98 12.72 -4.14 -10.27
CA GLN A 98 13.65 -4.07 -11.41
C GLN A 98 15.12 -4.23 -11.01
N THR A 99 15.44 -4.31 -9.72
CA THR A 99 16.80 -4.53 -9.22
C THR A 99 17.41 -5.76 -9.90
N ARG A 100 18.54 -5.53 -10.57
CA ARG A 100 19.20 -6.56 -11.36
C ARG A 100 20.67 -6.22 -11.52
N THR A 101 21.53 -6.98 -10.86
CA THR A 101 22.97 -6.91 -11.05
C THR A 101 23.47 -8.04 -11.96
N GLU A 102 24.74 -7.97 -12.37
CA GLU A 102 25.45 -9.14 -12.88
C GLU A 102 25.75 -10.13 -11.73
N ARG A 103 26.04 -11.40 -12.03
CA ARG A 103 26.29 -12.42 -10.99
C ARG A 103 27.53 -12.13 -10.14
N THR A 104 28.51 -11.46 -10.73
CA THR A 104 29.75 -11.06 -10.07
C THR A 104 29.58 -9.83 -9.18
N ALA A 105 28.54 -9.03 -9.43
CA ALA A 105 28.23 -7.86 -8.63
C ALA A 105 27.27 -8.19 -7.49
N SER A 106 27.43 -7.55 -6.34
CA SER A 106 26.61 -7.82 -5.17
C SER A 106 26.35 -6.64 -4.27
N VAL A 107 25.26 -6.75 -3.53
CA VAL A 107 24.95 -5.90 -2.37
C VAL A 107 25.09 -6.71 -1.08
N THR A 108 25.73 -6.12 -0.07
CA THR A 108 25.81 -6.66 1.29
C THR A 108 25.57 -5.53 2.28
N LEU A 109 24.80 -5.80 3.33
CA LEU A 109 24.50 -4.85 4.39
C LEU A 109 25.19 -5.27 5.68
N ARG A 110 25.84 -4.35 6.37
CA ARG A 110 26.52 -4.61 7.65
C ARG A 110 26.01 -3.69 8.73
N TRP A 111 25.68 -4.22 9.90
CA TRP A 111 25.20 -3.40 11.01
C TRP A 111 25.73 -3.92 12.34
N ARG A 112 25.69 -3.08 13.36
CA ARG A 112 25.91 -3.50 14.74
C ARG A 112 24.56 -3.62 15.43
N SER A 113 24.23 -4.81 15.94
CA SER A 113 22.96 -5.03 16.62
C SER A 113 22.97 -4.36 17.98
N ALA A 114 21.92 -3.58 18.29
CA ALA A 114 21.76 -2.99 19.61
C ALA A 114 21.45 -4.04 20.69
N HIS A 115 21.02 -5.24 20.30
CA HIS A 115 20.66 -6.30 21.23
C HIS A 115 21.85 -7.05 21.83
N ASP A 116 22.87 -7.32 21.01
CA ASP A 116 24.02 -8.14 21.39
C ASP A 116 25.38 -7.43 21.22
N GLY A 117 25.39 -6.25 20.59
CA GLY A 117 26.60 -5.44 20.36
C GLY A 117 27.53 -5.98 19.27
N PHE A 118 27.21 -7.12 18.64
CA PHE A 118 28.02 -7.75 17.60
C PHE A 118 27.77 -7.13 16.22
N GLN A 119 28.77 -7.27 15.36
CA GLN A 119 28.66 -6.91 13.95
C GLN A 119 28.01 -8.07 13.19
N HIS A 120 26.92 -7.74 12.50
CA HIS A 120 26.17 -8.65 11.65
C HIS A 120 26.38 -8.25 10.19
N THR A 121 26.21 -9.21 9.28
CA THR A 121 26.34 -9.01 7.84
C THR A 121 25.24 -9.82 7.16
N SER A 122 24.50 -9.19 6.25
CA SER A 122 23.49 -9.88 5.44
C SER A 122 24.14 -10.91 4.54
N GLU A 123 23.33 -11.78 3.94
CA GLU A 123 23.78 -12.53 2.78
C GLU A 123 24.17 -11.60 1.61
N ARG A 124 24.87 -12.16 0.63
CA ARG A 124 25.30 -11.47 -0.59
C ARG A 124 24.19 -11.55 -1.63
N PHE A 125 23.55 -10.41 -1.94
CA PHE A 125 22.50 -10.34 -2.96
C PHE A 125 23.10 -10.05 -4.33
N ALA A 126 22.88 -10.91 -5.32
CA ALA A 126 23.50 -10.79 -6.65
C ALA A 126 22.66 -11.42 -7.78
N GLY A 127 22.65 -10.78 -8.94
CA GLY A 127 22.06 -11.32 -10.17
C GLY A 127 20.57 -11.01 -10.37
N ALA A 128 20.04 -11.49 -11.50
CA ALA A 128 18.64 -11.28 -11.91
C ALA A 128 17.64 -12.24 -11.23
N ALA A 129 18.13 -13.40 -10.80
CA ALA A 129 17.33 -14.42 -10.11
C ALA A 129 17.56 -14.39 -8.60
N ALA A 130 18.22 -13.33 -8.09
CA ALA A 130 18.46 -13.20 -6.66
C ALA A 130 17.13 -13.02 -5.92
N GLN A 131 17.11 -13.53 -4.70
CA GLN A 131 16.05 -13.35 -3.73
C GLN A 131 16.19 -11.97 -3.07
N TRP A 132 16.03 -10.90 -3.87
CA TRP A 132 16.16 -9.53 -3.37
C TRP A 132 15.09 -9.24 -2.30
N PRO A 133 15.47 -8.79 -1.09
CA PRO A 133 14.52 -8.49 -0.03
C PRO A 133 13.41 -7.53 -0.47
N GLY A 134 12.17 -7.83 -0.11
CA GLY A 134 11.01 -7.01 -0.48
C GLY A 134 10.60 -7.03 -1.96
N ALA A 135 11.34 -7.74 -2.83
CA ALA A 135 10.98 -7.91 -4.23
C ALA A 135 10.29 -9.27 -4.48
N GLY A 136 9.26 -9.27 -5.31
CA GLY A 136 8.53 -10.48 -5.68
C GLY A 136 7.85 -11.15 -4.48
N LYS A 137 8.37 -12.32 -4.06
CA LYS A 137 7.84 -13.09 -2.91
C LYS A 137 8.75 -13.04 -1.68
N MET A 138 9.84 -12.30 -1.74
CA MET A 138 10.77 -12.23 -0.63
C MET A 138 10.28 -11.22 0.41
N PRO A 139 10.32 -11.57 1.70
CA PRO A 139 10.01 -10.62 2.76
C PRO A 139 11.01 -9.47 2.73
N VAL A 140 10.60 -8.33 3.27
CA VAL A 140 11.51 -7.20 3.52
C VAL A 140 12.56 -7.62 4.55
N LEU A 141 13.75 -7.04 4.45
CA LEU A 141 14.81 -7.28 5.42
C LEU A 141 14.63 -6.33 6.61
N GLU A 142 14.64 -6.88 7.82
CA GLU A 142 14.53 -6.12 9.07
C GLU A 142 15.91 -6.06 9.74
N ILE A 143 16.39 -4.85 10.03
CA ILE A 143 17.67 -4.59 10.68
C ILE A 143 17.39 -3.96 12.05
N PRO A 144 17.77 -4.61 13.17
CA PRO A 144 17.56 -4.10 14.52
C PRO A 144 18.61 -3.04 14.92
N ALA A 145 18.70 -1.98 14.13
CA ALA A 145 19.57 -0.82 14.33
C ALA A 145 18.98 0.41 13.61
N ASP A 146 19.40 1.61 14.00
CA ASP A 146 19.10 2.86 13.29
C ASP A 146 20.10 3.18 12.17
N ASN A 147 21.14 2.37 12.01
CA ASN A 147 22.17 2.57 11.00
C ASN A 147 22.76 1.24 10.52
N PHE A 148 23.28 1.26 9.29
CA PHE A 148 24.04 0.17 8.69
C PHE A 148 24.94 0.69 7.57
N GLU A 149 25.89 -0.13 7.14
CA GLU A 149 26.76 0.11 5.99
C GLU A 149 26.24 -0.69 4.80
N LEU A 150 25.95 -0.01 3.71
CA LEU A 150 25.67 -0.59 2.40
C LEU A 150 26.98 -0.77 1.65
N GLN A 151 27.31 -2.00 1.28
CA GLN A 151 28.44 -2.29 0.40
C GLN A 151 27.92 -2.82 -0.94
N PHE A 152 28.36 -2.19 -2.04
CA PHE A 152 28.14 -2.66 -3.39
C PHE A 152 29.47 -2.95 -4.07
N GLU A 153 29.64 -4.19 -4.51
CA GLU A 153 30.82 -4.64 -5.26
C GLU A 153 30.37 -4.98 -6.69
N SER A 154 31.07 -4.50 -7.71
CA SER A 154 30.84 -4.89 -9.11
C SER A 154 32.02 -5.71 -9.65
N GLY A 155 31.77 -6.52 -10.68
CA GLY A 155 32.84 -7.22 -11.41
C GLY A 155 33.13 -6.58 -12.77
N ARG A 156 33.90 -7.29 -13.59
CA ARG A 156 34.24 -6.89 -14.98
C ARG A 156 33.16 -7.19 -16.01
N GLY A 157 31.97 -7.63 -15.58
CA GLY A 157 30.91 -7.99 -16.50
C GLY A 157 30.23 -6.75 -17.13
N PRO A 158 29.31 -6.98 -18.09
CA PRO A 158 28.49 -5.90 -18.61
C PRO A 158 27.52 -5.43 -17.53
N ALA A 159 27.67 -4.16 -17.13
CA ALA A 159 26.81 -3.51 -16.16
C ALA A 159 25.33 -3.73 -16.52
N ARG A 160 24.58 -4.22 -15.53
CA ARG A 160 23.12 -4.36 -15.58
C ARG A 160 22.46 -3.11 -14.99
N TRP A 161 21.16 -3.19 -14.76
CA TRP A 161 20.40 -2.10 -14.18
C TRP A 161 20.92 -1.69 -12.80
N GLY A 162 21.53 -2.58 -12.02
CA GLY A 162 22.08 -2.25 -10.70
C GLY A 162 21.09 -2.53 -9.58
N TYR A 163 21.15 -1.76 -8.49
CA TYR A 163 20.17 -1.83 -7.41
C TYR A 163 19.48 -0.50 -7.19
N ARG A 164 18.23 -0.60 -6.75
CA ARG A 164 17.45 0.48 -6.16
C ARG A 164 16.78 -0.09 -4.91
N MET A 165 17.02 0.52 -3.76
CA MET A 165 16.41 0.09 -2.50
C MET A 165 15.80 1.27 -1.76
N VAL A 166 14.78 0.98 -0.98
CA VAL A 166 14.19 1.92 -0.01
C VAL A 166 14.50 1.44 1.39
N VAL A 167 14.80 2.39 2.27
CA VAL A 167 15.04 2.18 3.69
C VAL A 167 14.05 3.05 4.47
N TRP A 168 13.31 2.46 5.41
CA TRP A 168 12.31 3.16 6.21
C TRP A 168 12.22 2.60 7.64
N SER A 169 11.63 3.36 8.55
CA SER A 169 11.41 2.95 9.95
C SER A 169 9.98 3.22 10.45
N ARG A 170 9.19 3.95 9.66
CA ARG A 170 7.84 4.40 10.00
C ARG A 170 6.91 4.17 8.82
N GLY A 171 5.61 4.03 9.09
CA GLY A 171 4.62 3.95 8.03
C GLY A 171 4.26 5.33 7.50
N PRO A 172 3.44 5.40 6.43
CA PRO A 172 2.96 6.66 5.87
C PRO A 172 2.37 7.59 6.93
N PRO A 173 2.34 8.92 6.67
CA PRO A 173 1.66 9.87 7.54
C PRO A 173 0.23 9.40 7.84
N ALA A 174 -0.24 9.67 9.07
CA ALA A 174 -1.55 9.24 9.60
C ALA A 174 -1.75 7.72 9.77
N TRP A 175 -0.78 6.87 9.39
CA TRP A 175 -0.89 5.44 9.69
C TRP A 175 -0.84 5.21 11.20
N CYS A 176 -1.85 4.52 11.72
CA CYS A 176 -2.00 4.22 13.12
C CYS A 176 -2.53 2.79 13.31
N ARG A 177 -2.70 2.43 14.58
CA ARG A 177 -3.20 1.11 14.94
C ARG A 177 -4.64 0.89 14.49
N PHE A 178 -5.45 1.94 14.48
CA PHE A 178 -6.81 1.91 13.96
C PHE A 178 -6.84 1.70 12.43
N SER A 179 -5.90 2.28 11.67
CA SER A 179 -5.87 2.09 10.22
C SER A 179 -5.54 0.66 9.82
N GLU A 180 -4.66 -0.01 10.57
CA GLU A 180 -4.38 -1.45 10.38
C GLU A 180 -5.62 -2.30 10.61
N LEU A 181 -6.35 -2.04 11.70
CA LEU A 181 -7.60 -2.75 12.00
C LEU A 181 -8.64 -2.51 10.90
N MET A 182 -8.75 -1.28 10.42
CA MET A 182 -9.67 -0.92 9.33
C MET A 182 -9.29 -1.57 8.00
N LEU A 183 -8.00 -1.77 7.70
CA LEU A 183 -7.56 -2.47 6.48
C LEU A 183 -7.60 -3.99 6.60
N HIS A 184 -7.81 -4.53 7.81
CA HIS A 184 -7.85 -5.97 8.03
C HIS A 184 -9.11 -6.60 7.42
N ASP A 185 -8.90 -7.60 6.56
CA ASP A 185 -9.97 -8.30 5.84
C ASP A 185 -10.45 -9.52 6.64
N SER A 186 -11.13 -9.26 7.76
CA SER A 186 -11.80 -10.29 8.56
C SER A 186 -13.15 -9.80 9.05
N LYS A 187 -14.12 -10.71 9.16
CA LYS A 187 -15.46 -10.38 9.68
C LYS A 187 -15.42 -9.83 11.11
N ASP A 188 -14.53 -10.35 11.94
CA ASP A 188 -14.39 -9.92 13.34
C ASP A 188 -13.83 -8.49 13.43
N ALA A 189 -12.83 -8.17 12.60
CA ALA A 189 -12.35 -6.79 12.47
C ALA A 189 -13.43 -5.85 11.93
N ASP A 190 -14.28 -6.29 10.97
CA ASP A 190 -15.40 -5.49 10.46
C ASP A 190 -16.39 -5.12 11.56
N LEU A 191 -16.80 -6.11 12.36
CA LEU A 191 -17.70 -5.90 13.49
C LEU A 191 -17.07 -4.94 14.51
N LEU A 192 -15.81 -5.18 14.91
CA LEU A 192 -15.10 -4.32 15.86
C LEU A 192 -14.98 -2.89 15.35
N CYS A 193 -14.63 -2.69 14.07
CA CYS A 193 -14.54 -1.38 13.45
C CYS A 193 -15.87 -0.63 13.52
N ARG A 194 -16.99 -1.27 13.13
CA ARG A 194 -18.32 -0.64 13.19
C ARG A 194 -18.70 -0.25 14.61
N THR A 195 -18.43 -1.12 15.59
CA THR A 195 -18.67 -0.83 17.00
C THR A 195 -17.82 0.36 17.47
N LEU A 196 -16.54 0.42 17.10
CA LEU A 196 -15.67 1.53 17.45
C LEU A 196 -16.13 2.86 16.82
N LEU A 197 -16.48 2.85 15.53
CA LEU A 197 -16.96 4.03 14.81
C LEU A 197 -18.28 4.58 15.40
N THR A 198 -19.20 3.70 15.79
CA THR A 198 -20.47 4.12 16.39
C THR A 198 -20.32 4.62 17.83
N ARG A 199 -19.29 4.18 18.55
CA ARG A 199 -19.05 4.53 19.96
C ARG A 199 -18.11 5.71 20.15
N SER A 200 -17.32 6.09 19.14
CA SER A 200 -16.34 7.17 19.23
C SER A 200 -16.45 8.13 18.04
N PRO A 201 -16.99 9.35 18.26
CA PRO A 201 -17.00 10.41 17.25
C PRO A 201 -15.60 10.77 16.74
N ARG A 202 -14.56 10.66 17.58
CA ARG A 202 -13.16 10.91 17.19
C ARG A 202 -12.67 9.87 16.18
N LEU A 203 -12.94 8.59 16.43
CA LEU A 203 -12.60 7.52 15.47
C LEU A 203 -13.42 7.64 14.19
N ALA A 204 -14.70 8.03 14.29
CA ALA A 204 -15.54 8.29 13.12
C ALA A 204 -15.01 9.45 12.27
N ALA A 205 -14.60 10.56 12.89
CA ALA A 205 -13.98 11.69 12.20
C ALA A 205 -12.67 11.30 11.50
N PHE A 206 -11.79 10.57 12.21
CA PHE A 206 -10.56 10.04 11.63
C PHE A 206 -10.85 9.10 10.45
N ALA A 207 -11.88 8.26 10.58
CA ALA A 207 -12.25 7.32 9.54
C ALA A 207 -12.83 8.02 8.29
N ALA A 208 -13.59 9.09 8.49
CA ALA A 208 -14.14 9.89 7.41
C ALA A 208 -13.03 10.56 6.60
N ASN A 209 -12.01 11.12 7.26
CA ASN A 209 -10.97 11.89 6.59
C ASN A 209 -9.73 11.02 6.31
N GLU A 210 -8.81 10.92 7.27
CA GLU A 210 -7.48 10.34 7.11
C GLU A 210 -7.53 8.88 6.63
N MET A 211 -8.45 8.08 7.17
CA MET A 211 -8.56 6.67 6.79
C MET A 211 -9.01 6.47 5.34
N THR A 212 -9.83 7.38 4.80
CA THR A 212 -10.23 7.36 3.40
C THR A 212 -9.01 7.55 2.50
N GLU A 213 -8.15 8.52 2.83
CA GLU A 213 -6.91 8.77 2.09
C GLU A 213 -5.95 7.59 2.18
N ILE A 214 -5.75 7.03 3.39
CA ILE A 214 -4.92 5.84 3.62
C ILE A 214 -5.42 4.65 2.78
N ALA A 215 -6.72 4.37 2.82
CA ALA A 215 -7.32 3.27 2.07
C ALA A 215 -7.17 3.44 0.55
N LEU A 216 -7.40 4.65 0.04
CA LEU A 216 -7.26 4.95 -1.37
C LEU A 216 -5.80 4.93 -1.83
N SER A 217 -4.87 5.44 -1.02
CA SER A 217 -3.43 5.34 -1.27
C SER A 217 -2.96 3.89 -1.32
N ALA A 218 -3.39 3.07 -0.36
CA ALA A 218 -3.08 1.65 -0.34
C ALA A 218 -3.60 0.91 -1.57
N ALA A 219 -4.81 1.25 -2.06
CA ALA A 219 -5.38 0.68 -3.28
C ALA A 219 -4.67 1.20 -4.55
N ALA A 220 -4.27 2.47 -4.57
CA ALA A 220 -3.53 3.09 -5.67
C ALA A 220 -2.18 2.41 -5.88
N ASN A 221 -1.44 2.22 -4.79
CA ASN A 221 -0.12 1.57 -4.81
C ASN A 221 -0.22 0.06 -5.04
N ASN A 222 -1.30 -0.57 -4.59
CA ASN A 222 -1.53 -1.99 -4.78
C ASN A 222 -3.01 -2.28 -5.09
N PRO A 223 -3.38 -2.51 -6.37
CA PRO A 223 -4.75 -2.81 -6.75
C PRO A 223 -5.38 -3.99 -6.00
N LYS A 224 -4.57 -4.96 -5.49
CA LYS A 224 -5.08 -6.06 -4.67
C LYS A 224 -5.68 -5.61 -3.35
N ARG A 225 -5.36 -4.40 -2.87
CA ARG A 225 -5.96 -3.78 -1.68
C ARG A 225 -7.26 -3.02 -1.99
N ALA A 226 -7.69 -2.93 -3.25
CA ALA A 226 -8.95 -2.27 -3.63
C ALA A 226 -10.20 -2.84 -2.93
N PRO A 227 -10.34 -4.17 -2.68
CA PRO A 227 -11.45 -4.71 -1.89
C PRO A 227 -11.45 -4.20 -0.45
N ALA A 228 -10.27 -4.18 0.21
CA ALA A 228 -10.12 -3.67 1.56
C ALA A 228 -10.45 -2.18 1.63
N ALA A 229 -9.98 -1.38 0.66
CA ALA A 229 -10.33 0.03 0.57
C ALA A 229 -11.84 0.24 0.37
N ALA A 230 -12.48 -0.57 -0.48
CA ALA A 230 -13.93 -0.52 -0.64
C ALA A 230 -14.68 -0.86 0.66
N ALA A 231 -14.19 -1.84 1.41
CA ALA A 231 -14.76 -2.22 2.70
C ALA A 231 -14.64 -1.08 3.72
N VAL A 232 -13.47 -0.44 3.82
CA VAL A 232 -13.25 0.75 4.65
C VAL A 232 -14.26 1.85 4.32
N LEU A 233 -14.35 2.25 3.04
CA LEU A 233 -15.29 3.28 2.60
C LEU A 233 -16.75 2.89 2.88
N GLY A 234 -17.07 1.59 2.78
CA GLY A 234 -18.37 1.04 3.12
C GLY A 234 -18.70 1.19 4.61
N ARG A 235 -17.75 0.86 5.50
CA ARG A 235 -17.88 1.03 6.95
C ARG A 235 -18.08 2.49 7.33
N VAL A 236 -17.27 3.38 6.76
CA VAL A 236 -17.37 4.83 6.99
C VAL A 236 -18.75 5.34 6.59
N ALA A 237 -19.23 5.00 5.39
CA ALA A 237 -20.55 5.41 4.92
C ALA A 237 -21.69 4.89 5.80
N ALA A 238 -21.58 3.63 6.28
CA ALA A 238 -22.60 3.03 7.13
C ALA A 238 -22.66 3.65 8.53
N CYS A 239 -21.51 4.04 9.10
CA CYS A 239 -21.43 4.53 10.47
C CYS A 239 -21.50 6.06 10.60
N CYS A 240 -21.05 6.81 9.59
CA CYS A 240 -20.93 8.26 9.67
C CYS A 240 -22.05 9.01 8.93
N GLY A 241 -22.91 8.28 8.19
CA GLY A 241 -24.02 8.84 7.41
C GLY A 241 -23.58 9.56 6.13
N ASP A 242 -24.56 9.98 5.32
CA ASP A 242 -24.32 10.62 4.02
C ASP A 242 -23.70 12.02 4.12
N ALA A 243 -23.85 12.71 5.25
CA ALA A 243 -23.23 14.01 5.51
C ALA A 243 -21.71 13.92 5.74
N ALA A 244 -21.21 12.73 6.08
CA ALA A 244 -19.79 12.42 6.23
C ALA A 244 -19.23 11.71 4.99
N ARG A 245 -19.84 11.88 3.81
CA ARG A 245 -19.20 11.46 2.57
C ARG A 245 -17.90 12.24 2.48
N PRO A 246 -16.74 11.55 2.53
CA PRO A 246 -15.48 12.22 2.35
C PRO A 246 -15.51 12.79 0.94
N GLU A 247 -15.52 14.11 0.81
CA GLU A 247 -15.11 14.70 -0.45
C GLU A 247 -13.68 14.24 -0.66
N MET A 248 -13.47 13.51 -1.75
CA MET A 248 -12.14 13.00 -2.04
C MET A 248 -11.25 14.21 -2.29
N SER A 249 -10.21 14.35 -1.48
CA SER A 249 -9.32 15.50 -1.56
C SER A 249 -8.65 15.58 -2.93
N ASP A 250 -8.34 16.80 -3.36
CA ASP A 250 -7.58 17.01 -4.60
C ASP A 250 -6.23 16.30 -4.55
N ALA A 251 -5.62 16.20 -3.36
CA ALA A 251 -4.38 15.46 -3.15
C ALA A 251 -4.52 13.97 -3.50
N VAL A 252 -5.64 13.32 -3.10
CA VAL A 252 -5.91 11.93 -3.47
C VAL A 252 -6.19 11.79 -4.97
N CYS A 253 -6.92 12.74 -5.58
CA CYS A 253 -7.12 12.77 -7.02
C CYS A 253 -5.79 12.88 -7.78
N ASP A 254 -4.92 13.80 -7.36
CA ASP A 254 -3.62 14.04 -7.95
C ASP A 254 -2.70 12.82 -7.80
N MET A 255 -2.75 12.15 -6.64
CA MET A 255 -2.05 10.89 -6.41
C MET A 255 -2.55 9.79 -7.37
N LEU A 256 -3.87 9.62 -7.48
CA LEU A 256 -4.47 8.59 -8.34
C LEU A 256 -4.21 8.84 -9.83
N LEU A 257 -4.13 10.09 -10.25
CA LEU A 257 -3.89 10.51 -11.63
C LEU A 257 -2.41 10.73 -11.94
N ARG A 258 -1.52 10.62 -10.95
CA ARG A 258 -0.07 10.78 -11.14
C ARG A 258 0.44 9.70 -12.10
N PRO A 259 1.15 10.08 -13.18
CA PRO A 259 1.80 9.11 -14.04
C PRO A 259 2.75 8.23 -13.25
N SER A 260 2.68 6.92 -13.48
CA SER A 260 3.63 5.94 -12.93
C SER A 260 4.02 4.93 -14.02
N GLU A 261 5.01 4.09 -13.75
CA GLU A 261 5.37 3.02 -14.70
C GLU A 261 4.16 2.13 -14.99
N GLY A 262 3.80 2.00 -16.27
CA GLY A 262 2.65 1.21 -16.70
C GLY A 262 1.28 1.88 -16.55
N GLY A 263 1.23 3.21 -16.38
CA GLY A 263 -0.01 3.99 -16.31
C GLY A 263 -0.26 4.62 -14.94
N THR A 264 -1.33 5.39 -14.80
CA THR A 264 -1.67 6.00 -13.49
C THR A 264 -2.26 4.94 -12.54
N PRO A 265 -2.17 5.12 -11.21
CA PRO A 265 -2.85 4.24 -10.26
C PRO A 265 -4.36 4.09 -10.53
N TRP A 266 -5.01 5.17 -10.98
CA TRP A 266 -6.41 5.15 -11.41
C TRP A 266 -6.62 4.21 -12.60
N GLU A 267 -5.79 4.30 -13.64
CA GLU A 267 -5.85 3.39 -14.78
C GLU A 267 -5.67 1.94 -14.35
N LYS A 268 -4.69 1.66 -13.48
CA LYS A 268 -4.43 0.31 -12.95
C LYS A 268 -5.63 -0.23 -12.16
N LEU A 269 -6.27 0.58 -11.34
CA LEU A 269 -7.48 0.22 -10.60
C LEU A 269 -8.65 -0.09 -11.54
N LEU A 270 -8.85 0.74 -12.57
CA LEU A 270 -9.92 0.54 -13.55
C LEU A 270 -9.72 -0.73 -14.38
N VAL A 271 -8.51 -0.90 -14.94
CA VAL A 271 -8.19 -2.01 -15.86
C VAL A 271 -8.10 -3.34 -15.12
N SER A 272 -7.62 -3.36 -13.87
CA SER A 272 -7.58 -4.58 -13.06
C SER A 272 -8.96 -5.05 -12.60
N ASN A 273 -9.97 -4.16 -12.59
CA ASN A 273 -11.30 -4.41 -12.02
C ASN A 273 -11.24 -5.03 -10.61
N ALA A 274 -10.22 -4.70 -9.83
CA ALA A 274 -9.97 -5.35 -8.55
C ALA A 274 -11.10 -5.12 -7.53
N SER A 275 -11.85 -4.03 -7.67
CA SER A 275 -13.07 -3.78 -6.89
C SER A 275 -14.07 -2.90 -7.66
N PRO A 276 -15.09 -3.49 -8.32
CA PRO A 276 -16.12 -2.73 -9.02
C PRO A 276 -16.83 -1.72 -8.10
N LYS A 277 -17.02 -2.07 -6.82
CA LYS A 277 -17.62 -1.19 -5.82
C LYS A 277 -16.78 0.06 -5.56
N LEU A 278 -15.45 -0.10 -5.46
CA LEU A 278 -14.55 1.04 -5.29
C LEU A 278 -14.57 1.92 -6.54
N THR A 279 -14.45 1.31 -7.71
CA THR A 279 -14.49 2.02 -9.00
C THR A 279 -15.75 2.85 -9.15
N MET A 280 -16.94 2.26 -8.92
CA MET A 280 -18.20 3.00 -8.98
C MET A 280 -18.26 4.18 -8.02
N ARG A 281 -17.64 4.05 -6.84
CA ARG A 281 -17.60 5.13 -5.85
C ARG A 281 -16.66 6.24 -6.29
N LEU A 282 -15.48 5.90 -6.79
CA LEU A 282 -14.48 6.84 -7.30
C LEU A 282 -14.96 7.60 -8.54
N MET A 283 -15.72 6.94 -9.43
CA MET A 283 -16.36 7.54 -10.61
C MET A 283 -17.38 8.63 -10.27
N ARG A 284 -17.81 8.77 -9.01
CA ARG A 284 -18.63 9.92 -8.58
C ARG A 284 -17.82 11.22 -8.51
N THR A 285 -16.50 11.13 -8.52
CA THR A 285 -15.62 12.29 -8.56
C THR A 285 -15.45 12.75 -10.00
N PRO A 286 -15.86 13.97 -10.37
CA PRO A 286 -15.82 14.45 -11.75
C PRO A 286 -14.44 14.33 -12.41
N ARG A 287 -13.36 14.65 -11.67
CA ARG A 287 -11.98 14.56 -12.18
C ARG A 287 -11.61 13.14 -12.62
N LEU A 288 -11.90 12.14 -11.78
CA LEU A 288 -11.62 10.74 -12.11
C LEU A 288 -12.54 10.22 -13.22
N ALA A 289 -13.81 10.64 -13.23
CA ALA A 289 -14.76 10.27 -14.28
C ALA A 289 -14.35 10.79 -15.66
N ILE A 290 -13.81 12.02 -15.72
CA ILE A 290 -13.26 12.61 -16.95
C ILE A 290 -12.01 11.83 -17.38
N ALA A 291 -11.08 11.55 -16.45
CA ALA A 291 -9.89 10.77 -16.75
C ALA A 291 -10.21 9.35 -17.28
N ALA A 292 -11.29 8.74 -16.77
CA ALA A 292 -11.78 7.44 -17.22
C ALA A 292 -12.34 7.44 -18.65
N GLN A 293 -12.67 8.61 -19.21
CA GLN A 293 -13.13 8.77 -20.59
C GLN A 293 -11.99 8.93 -21.59
N SER A 294 -10.73 8.88 -21.14
CA SER A 294 -9.59 8.94 -22.05
C SER A 294 -9.65 7.76 -23.04
N LEU A 295 -9.52 8.09 -24.33
CA LEU A 295 -9.53 7.09 -25.40
C LEU A 295 -8.45 6.03 -25.18
N GLU A 296 -7.28 6.45 -24.69
CA GLU A 296 -6.17 5.55 -24.38
C GLU A 296 -6.54 4.49 -23.34
N LEU A 297 -7.19 4.88 -22.23
CA LEU A 297 -7.64 3.92 -21.22
C LEU A 297 -8.68 2.96 -21.80
N LEU A 298 -9.64 3.47 -22.57
CA LEU A 298 -10.69 2.65 -23.17
C LEU A 298 -10.08 1.61 -24.11
N LEU A 299 -9.12 2.01 -24.95
CA LEU A 299 -8.38 1.08 -25.81
C LEU A 299 -7.58 0.05 -25.00
N LYS A 300 -6.91 0.48 -23.91
CA LYS A 300 -6.20 -0.44 -22.99
C LYS A 300 -7.14 -1.45 -22.33
N ALA A 301 -8.36 -1.04 -21.97
CA ALA A 301 -9.36 -1.90 -21.34
C ALA A 301 -9.98 -2.89 -22.35
N LEU A 302 -10.02 -2.56 -23.64
CA LEU A 302 -10.60 -3.40 -24.70
C LEU A 302 -9.75 -4.61 -25.10
N VAL A 303 -8.54 -4.75 -24.55
CA VAL A 303 -7.73 -5.97 -24.70
C VAL A 303 -8.50 -7.16 -24.11
N PRO A 304 -8.52 -8.36 -24.75
CA PRO A 304 -9.34 -9.50 -24.31
C PRO A 304 -9.22 -9.85 -22.82
N LYS A 305 -8.02 -9.68 -22.24
CA LYS A 305 -7.73 -9.91 -20.82
C LYS A 305 -8.53 -9.01 -19.87
N HIS A 306 -8.98 -7.85 -20.32
CA HIS A 306 -9.63 -6.81 -19.51
C HIS A 306 -11.07 -6.52 -19.94
N ARG A 307 -11.66 -7.39 -20.78
CA ARG A 307 -12.99 -7.19 -21.38
C ARG A 307 -14.11 -6.92 -20.37
N GLU A 308 -14.16 -7.67 -19.27
CA GLU A 308 -15.18 -7.46 -18.23
C GLU A 308 -15.03 -6.09 -17.57
N ALA A 309 -13.79 -5.66 -17.35
CA ALA A 309 -13.48 -4.34 -16.82
C ALA A 309 -13.96 -3.24 -17.78
N ALA A 310 -13.66 -3.38 -19.08
CA ALA A 310 -14.12 -2.45 -20.11
C ALA A 310 -15.64 -2.36 -20.17
N GLN A 311 -16.34 -3.49 -20.16
CA GLN A 311 -17.80 -3.51 -20.16
C GLN A 311 -18.40 -2.86 -18.91
N ALA A 312 -17.80 -3.10 -17.74
CA ALA A 312 -18.20 -2.43 -16.51
C ALA A 312 -17.97 -0.91 -16.60
N LEU A 313 -16.81 -0.47 -17.10
CA LEU A 313 -16.49 0.95 -17.31
C LEU A 313 -17.48 1.63 -18.25
N LEU A 314 -17.77 1.01 -19.40
CA LEU A 314 -18.69 1.56 -20.39
C LEU A 314 -20.10 1.74 -19.85
N ARG A 315 -20.56 0.87 -18.93
CA ARG A 315 -21.84 1.03 -18.23
C ARG A 315 -21.83 2.18 -17.21
N LEU A 316 -20.66 2.58 -16.74
CA LEU A 316 -20.49 3.65 -15.75
C LEU A 316 -20.25 5.01 -16.41
N LEU A 317 -19.90 5.06 -17.69
CA LEU A 317 -19.71 6.30 -18.40
C LEU A 317 -21.07 6.95 -18.72
N PRO A 318 -21.26 8.25 -18.39
CA PRO A 318 -22.50 8.96 -18.71
C PRO A 318 -22.68 9.15 -20.23
N SER A 319 -21.58 9.18 -20.99
CA SER A 319 -21.55 9.25 -22.45
C SER A 319 -20.27 8.61 -22.98
N LEU A 320 -20.35 8.00 -24.17
CA LEU A 320 -19.15 7.51 -24.87
C LEU A 320 -18.36 8.69 -25.44
N PRO A 321 -17.02 8.60 -25.47
CA PRO A 321 -16.21 9.60 -26.15
C PRO A 321 -16.56 9.67 -27.64
N PRO A 322 -16.49 10.86 -28.25
CA PRO A 322 -16.69 11.00 -29.69
C PRO A 322 -15.69 10.12 -30.46
N GLY A 323 -16.20 9.27 -31.34
CA GLY A 323 -15.41 8.30 -32.12
C GLY A 323 -15.53 6.84 -31.68
N LEU A 324 -16.00 6.58 -30.45
CA LEU A 324 -16.35 5.22 -30.00
C LEU A 324 -17.81 4.92 -30.33
N THR A 325 -18.05 4.06 -31.31
CA THR A 325 -19.39 3.55 -31.60
C THR A 325 -19.66 2.24 -30.85
N PRO A 326 -20.91 1.95 -30.44
CA PRO A 326 -21.28 0.66 -29.85
C PRO A 326 -20.87 -0.55 -30.69
N LYS A 327 -20.72 -0.38 -32.01
CA LYS A 327 -20.29 -1.42 -32.96
C LYS A 327 -18.83 -1.85 -32.80
N LEU A 328 -17.95 -0.99 -32.27
CA LEU A 328 -16.57 -1.36 -31.90
C LEU A 328 -16.53 -2.28 -30.66
N LEU A 329 -17.68 -2.66 -30.09
CA LEU A 329 -17.78 -3.53 -28.91
C LEU A 329 -18.51 -4.84 -29.23
N GLU A 330 -19.04 -4.97 -30.44
CA GLU A 330 -19.69 -6.18 -30.92
C GLU A 330 -18.63 -7.24 -31.23
N ARG A 331 -18.95 -8.48 -30.83
CA ARG A 331 -18.05 -9.62 -30.97
C ARG A 331 -17.99 -10.00 -32.46
N ASP A 332 -16.80 -9.97 -33.06
CA ASP A 332 -16.58 -10.69 -34.30
C ASP A 332 -16.39 -12.18 -33.94
N ASP A 333 -17.47 -12.94 -34.08
CA ASP A 333 -17.52 -14.36 -33.68
C ASP A 333 -16.57 -15.24 -34.51
N GLU A 334 -16.11 -14.75 -35.68
CA GLU A 334 -15.17 -15.49 -36.55
C GLU A 334 -13.70 -15.25 -36.22
N THR A 335 -13.33 -14.04 -35.76
CA THR A 335 -11.92 -13.66 -35.57
C THR A 335 -11.53 -13.51 -34.10
N GLY A 336 -12.50 -13.39 -33.19
CA GLY A 336 -12.25 -13.15 -31.77
C GLY A 336 -11.60 -11.79 -31.46
N LEU A 337 -11.47 -10.91 -32.46
CA LEU A 337 -10.86 -9.59 -32.35
C LEU A 337 -11.93 -8.49 -32.34
N VAL A 338 -11.57 -7.37 -31.74
CA VAL A 338 -12.37 -6.13 -31.72
C VAL A 338 -11.95 -5.30 -32.93
N ARG A 339 -12.89 -4.96 -33.83
CA ARG A 339 -12.66 -3.97 -34.90
C ARG A 339 -12.67 -2.56 -34.34
#